data_AF-F0Y9A0-F1
#
_entry.id   AF-F0Y9A0-F1
#
_cell.length_a   1.000
_cell.length_b   1.000
_cell.length_c   1.000
_cell.angle_alpha   90.00
_cell.angle_beta   90.00
_cell.angle_gamma   90.00
#
_symmetry.space_group_name_H-M   'P 1'
#
loop_
_entity.id
_entity.type
_entity.pdbx_description
1 polymer ?
#
loop_
_entity_poly.entity_id
_entity_poly.type
_entity_poly.pdbx_seq_one_letter_code
_entity_poly.pdbx_strand_id
1 'polypeptide(L)'
;SSLPFCRGDLPRAKRVADLVDRVEPDEVQKLLVNGAAGLPRLWLQPHNWWSEALHGVQAGCAQADDGSSRCPTGFPAAISTAASFNATLFRAVGSVIGAEARALANEGVTNGFTFWSPNLNILRDPRWGRGQETPGEDPLLNGKYGENFVLGFEHPDGSSGDAIAASACPKHFFAYNLENCFKVKDNCRHTFDMANLSQGELEATYLPPFEQAISSGKASGLMCSYNAVNGTPSCANAWGIETLARGKWGFEGYVTSDCHAV
;
A
#
# COMPACT_ATOMS: atom_id res chain seq x y z
N SER A 1 9.31 20.57 -22.46
CA SER A 1 10.58 20.48 -21.72
C SER A 1 11.51 19.54 -22.47
N SER A 2 12.81 19.86 -22.59
CA SER A 2 13.84 19.02 -23.22
C SER A 2 14.55 18.07 -22.24
N LEU A 3 14.19 18.12 -20.95
CA LEU A 3 14.82 17.32 -19.90
C LEU A 3 14.53 15.83 -20.10
N PRO A 4 15.52 14.92 -19.94
CA PRO A 4 15.31 13.49 -20.15
C PRO A 4 14.19 12.89 -19.30
N PHE A 5 14.03 13.28 -18.03
CA PHE A 5 12.94 12.75 -17.20
C PHE A 5 11.53 13.09 -17.72
N CYS A 6 11.37 14.16 -18.51
CA CYS A 6 10.10 14.55 -19.16
C CYS A 6 9.81 13.81 -20.47
N ARG A 7 10.77 13.07 -21.03
CA ARG A 7 10.65 12.41 -22.33
C ARG A 7 9.94 11.06 -22.21
N GLY A 8 8.66 11.02 -22.57
CA GLY A 8 7.83 9.80 -22.49
C GLY A 8 8.27 8.66 -23.41
N ASP A 9 9.11 8.93 -24.40
CA ASP A 9 9.70 7.94 -25.30
C ASP A 9 10.95 7.24 -24.71
N LEU A 10 11.47 7.71 -23.57
CA LEU A 10 12.57 7.05 -22.86
C LEU A 10 12.06 6.00 -21.85
N PRO A 11 12.82 4.91 -21.62
CA PRO A 11 12.49 3.95 -20.56
C PRO A 11 12.34 4.60 -19.19
N ARG A 12 11.37 4.13 -18.40
CA ARG A 12 11.07 4.64 -17.05
C ARG A 12 12.33 4.75 -16.18
N ALA A 13 13.15 3.71 -16.13
CA ALA A 13 14.37 3.68 -15.33
C ALA A 13 15.33 4.83 -15.68
N LYS A 14 15.50 5.16 -16.97
CA LYS A 14 16.36 6.28 -17.40
C LYS A 14 15.79 7.64 -17.00
N ARG A 15 14.46 7.78 -17.07
CA ARG A 15 13.76 9.00 -16.67
C ARG A 15 13.86 9.24 -15.16
N VAL A 16 13.68 8.18 -14.37
CA VAL A 16 13.79 8.24 -12.92
C VAL A 16 15.23 8.54 -12.49
N ALA A 17 16.22 7.87 -13.07
CA ALA A 17 17.64 8.14 -12.77
C ALA A 17 18.01 9.59 -13.06
N ASP A 18 17.65 10.13 -14.24
CA ASP A 18 17.92 11.55 -14.56
C ASP A 18 17.21 12.53 -13.62
N LEU A 19 16.01 12.21 -13.11
CA LEU A 19 15.34 13.05 -12.11
C LEU A 19 16.08 13.01 -10.77
N VAL A 20 16.44 11.81 -10.30
CA VAL A 20 17.11 11.62 -9.00
C VAL A 20 18.50 12.25 -9.00
N ASP A 21 19.27 12.12 -10.06
CA ASP A 21 20.60 12.73 -10.21
C ASP A 21 20.58 14.26 -10.17
N ARG A 22 19.40 14.88 -10.33
CA ARG A 22 19.20 16.33 -10.28
C ARG A 22 18.76 16.83 -8.90
N VAL A 23 18.37 15.94 -7.98
CA VAL A 23 17.97 16.29 -6.62
C VAL A 23 19.22 16.60 -5.82
N GLU A 24 19.31 17.81 -5.29
CA GLU A 24 20.46 18.18 -4.45
C GLU A 24 20.39 17.47 -3.08
N PRO A 25 21.52 17.17 -2.43
CA PRO A 25 21.52 16.45 -1.16
C PRO A 25 20.65 17.08 -0.05
N ASP A 26 20.55 18.40 0.01
CA ASP A 26 19.72 19.14 0.98
C ASP A 26 18.22 19.15 0.62
N GLU A 27 17.89 18.82 -0.62
CA GLU A 27 16.53 18.67 -1.14
C GLU A 27 15.93 17.29 -0.80
N VAL A 28 16.76 16.24 -0.66
CA VAL A 28 16.34 14.84 -0.45
C VAL A 28 15.37 14.70 0.72
N GLN A 29 15.67 15.30 1.88
CA GLN A 29 14.83 15.21 3.07
C GLN A 29 13.39 15.72 2.85
N LYS A 30 13.19 16.64 1.89
CA LYS A 30 11.86 17.17 1.54
C LYS A 30 11.00 16.17 0.77
N LEU A 31 11.61 15.09 0.27
CA LEU A 31 10.98 14.06 -0.55
C LEU A 31 10.81 12.71 0.16
N LEU A 32 11.45 12.52 1.32
CA LEU A 32 11.43 11.29 2.12
C LEU A 32 10.37 11.28 3.23
N VAL A 33 9.41 12.19 3.16
CA VAL A 33 8.27 12.29 4.08
C VAL A 33 6.96 12.11 3.30
N ASN A 34 5.88 11.71 3.98
CA ASN A 34 4.62 11.48 3.29
C ASN A 34 4.10 12.76 2.61
N GLY A 35 4.19 13.91 3.27
CA GLY A 35 3.87 15.21 2.69
C GLY A 35 5.07 15.81 1.97
N ALA A 36 5.45 15.25 0.82
CA ALA A 36 6.61 15.71 0.07
C ALA A 36 6.35 17.11 -0.52
N ALA A 37 7.23 18.07 -0.23
CA ALA A 37 7.02 19.48 -0.58
C ALA A 37 7.21 19.80 -2.08
N GLY A 38 7.69 18.82 -2.86
CA GLY A 38 8.08 19.03 -4.26
C GLY A 38 9.38 19.84 -4.38
N LEU A 39 9.83 20.06 -5.62
CA LEU A 39 11.03 20.83 -5.96
C LEU A 39 10.73 21.77 -7.12
N PRO A 40 10.36 23.04 -6.86
CA PRO A 40 9.99 24.01 -7.89
C PRO A 40 11.07 24.21 -8.98
N ARG A 41 12.36 24.14 -8.61
CA ARG A 41 13.50 24.23 -9.54
C ARG A 41 13.47 23.14 -10.62
N LEU A 42 12.98 21.95 -10.27
CA LEU A 42 12.81 20.81 -11.17
C LEU A 42 11.39 20.69 -11.72
N TRP A 43 10.52 21.66 -11.44
CA TRP A 43 9.09 21.62 -11.77
C TRP A 43 8.36 20.43 -11.16
N LEU A 44 8.90 19.85 -10.09
CA LEU A 44 8.31 18.74 -9.36
C LEU A 44 7.29 19.29 -8.37
N GLN A 45 6.03 18.92 -8.55
CA GLN A 45 4.95 19.36 -7.66
C GLN A 45 5.03 18.66 -6.30
N PRO A 46 4.45 19.25 -5.23
CA PRO A 46 4.22 18.55 -3.98
C PRO A 46 3.45 17.24 -4.23
N HIS A 47 3.71 16.23 -3.41
CA HIS A 47 3.06 14.93 -3.50
C HIS A 47 2.79 14.39 -2.10
N ASN A 48 1.56 13.95 -1.85
CA ASN A 48 1.21 13.25 -0.62
C ASN A 48 1.20 11.74 -0.86
N TRP A 49 2.16 11.05 -0.24
CA TRP A 49 2.26 9.60 -0.30
C TRP A 49 1.17 8.90 0.53
N TRP A 50 0.58 9.59 1.51
CA TRP A 50 -0.42 9.04 2.42
C TRP A 50 -1.83 9.33 1.92
N SER A 51 -2.41 8.37 1.20
CA SER A 51 -3.84 8.30 0.93
C SER A 51 -4.37 6.91 1.31
N GLU A 52 -5.67 6.78 1.50
CA GLU A 52 -6.31 5.52 1.94
C GLU A 52 -7.41 5.11 0.96
N ALA A 53 -7.53 3.80 0.69
CA ALA A 53 -8.48 3.28 -0.28
C ALA A 53 -9.08 1.92 0.11
N LEU A 54 -9.19 1.64 1.41
CA LEU A 54 -9.44 0.29 1.95
C LEU A 54 -10.70 -0.38 1.39
N HIS A 55 -11.78 0.38 1.22
CA HIS A 55 -13.05 -0.09 0.64
C HIS A 55 -13.75 1.05 -0.13
N GLY A 56 -12.94 1.86 -0.83
CA GLY A 56 -13.33 3.14 -1.40
C GLY A 56 -12.26 4.18 -1.12
N VAL A 57 -12.09 5.15 -2.02
CA VAL A 57 -11.11 6.23 -1.82
C VAL A 57 -11.55 7.10 -0.64
N GLN A 58 -10.72 7.25 0.39
CA GLN A 58 -11.00 8.11 1.53
C GLN A 58 -10.69 9.57 1.19
N ALA A 59 -11.57 10.16 0.38
CA ALA A 59 -11.46 11.54 -0.06
C ALA A 59 -12.85 12.20 -0.13
N GLY A 60 -12.85 13.52 -0.29
CA GLY A 60 -14.06 14.27 -0.61
C GLY A 60 -14.57 13.99 -2.02
N CYS A 61 -15.67 14.64 -2.37
CA CYS A 61 -16.24 14.56 -3.72
C CYS A 61 -15.57 15.59 -4.64
N ALA A 62 -15.34 15.24 -5.90
CA ALA A 62 -15.04 16.22 -6.93
C ALA A 62 -16.31 17.04 -7.26
N GLN A 63 -16.14 18.33 -7.54
CA GLN A 63 -17.24 19.16 -8.04
C GLN A 63 -17.19 19.17 -9.56
N ALA A 64 -18.31 18.85 -10.21
CA ALA A 64 -18.45 18.93 -11.65
C ALA A 64 -18.94 20.32 -12.09
N ASP A 65 -18.69 20.68 -13.35
CA ASP A 65 -19.09 21.97 -13.93
C ASP A 65 -20.61 22.21 -13.91
N ASP A 66 -21.40 21.15 -13.87
CA ASP A 66 -22.87 21.20 -13.75
C ASP A 66 -23.37 21.43 -12.31
N GLY A 67 -22.44 21.62 -11.36
CA GLY A 67 -22.73 21.81 -9.94
C GLY A 67 -23.01 20.51 -9.18
N SER A 68 -22.92 19.34 -9.83
CA SER A 68 -23.07 18.04 -9.16
C SER A 68 -21.78 17.62 -8.43
N SER A 69 -21.95 16.88 -7.34
CA SER A 69 -20.83 16.27 -6.62
C SER A 69 -20.63 14.82 -7.06
N ARG A 70 -19.39 14.47 -7.42
CA ARG A 70 -18.97 13.11 -7.77
C ARG A 70 -18.12 12.54 -6.65
N CYS A 71 -18.75 11.75 -5.79
CA CYS A 71 -18.13 11.16 -4.61
C CYS A 71 -17.58 9.76 -4.90
N PRO A 72 -16.48 9.35 -4.24
CA PRO A 72 -16.00 7.97 -4.36
C PRO A 72 -17.02 6.98 -3.81
N THR A 73 -17.05 5.78 -4.39
CA THR A 73 -17.94 4.71 -3.97
C THR A 73 -17.47 4.11 -2.64
N GLY A 74 -18.40 4.01 -1.67
CA GLY A 74 -18.17 3.29 -0.42
C GLY A 74 -18.63 1.84 -0.52
N PHE A 75 -17.68 0.90 -0.62
CA PHE A 75 -17.94 -0.54 -0.61
C PHE A 75 -18.09 -1.08 0.82
N PRO A 76 -18.60 -2.32 1.02
CA PRO A 76 -18.50 -3.01 2.29
C PRO A 76 -17.03 -3.15 2.74
N ALA A 77 -16.80 -3.18 4.06
CA ALA A 77 -15.48 -3.43 4.63
C ALA A 77 -14.86 -4.71 4.06
N ALA A 78 -13.53 -4.81 4.07
CA ALA A 78 -12.81 -5.92 3.44
C ALA A 78 -13.30 -7.29 3.93
N ILE A 79 -13.60 -7.43 5.23
CA ILE A 79 -14.11 -8.68 5.81
C ILE A 79 -15.46 -9.11 5.22
N SER A 80 -16.34 -8.14 4.95
CA SER A 80 -17.66 -8.39 4.36
C SER A 80 -17.54 -8.70 2.87
N THR A 81 -16.66 -8.00 2.17
CA THR A 81 -16.35 -8.30 0.76
C THR A 81 -15.76 -9.70 0.63
N ALA A 82 -14.81 -10.07 1.48
CA ALA A 82 -14.14 -11.37 1.49
C ALA A 82 -15.09 -12.54 1.78
N ALA A 83 -16.13 -12.32 2.58
CA ALA A 83 -17.18 -13.31 2.86
C ALA A 83 -17.99 -13.75 1.62
N SER A 84 -17.81 -13.08 0.47
CA SER A 84 -18.34 -13.56 -0.82
C SER A 84 -17.55 -14.73 -1.42
N PHE A 85 -16.31 -14.97 -0.97
CA PHE A 85 -15.38 -15.95 -1.54
C PHE A 85 -15.21 -15.83 -3.06
N ASN A 86 -15.35 -14.61 -3.59
CA ASN A 86 -15.36 -14.35 -5.03
C ASN A 86 -14.17 -13.49 -5.45
N ALA A 87 -13.10 -14.14 -5.93
CA ALA A 87 -11.88 -13.48 -6.41
C ALA A 87 -12.15 -12.44 -7.51
N THR A 88 -13.11 -12.73 -8.41
CA THR A 88 -13.51 -11.79 -9.47
C THR A 88 -14.17 -10.54 -8.90
N LEU A 89 -14.95 -10.68 -7.82
CA LEU A 89 -15.51 -9.52 -7.11
C LEU A 89 -14.41 -8.69 -6.44
N PHE A 90 -13.41 -9.33 -5.82
CA PHE A 90 -12.28 -8.61 -5.20
C PHE A 90 -11.56 -7.74 -6.23
N ARG A 91 -11.32 -8.30 -7.43
CA ARG A 91 -10.72 -7.57 -8.55
C ARG A 91 -11.61 -6.43 -9.03
N ALA A 92 -12.90 -6.68 -9.23
CA ALA A 92 -13.84 -5.65 -9.69
C ALA A 92 -13.94 -4.47 -8.73
N VAL A 93 -13.98 -4.74 -7.41
CA VAL A 93 -13.93 -3.70 -6.37
C VAL A 93 -12.62 -2.92 -6.47
N GLY A 94 -11.48 -3.61 -6.53
CA GLY A 94 -10.18 -2.96 -6.74
C GLY A 94 -10.16 -2.07 -7.99
N SER A 95 -10.71 -2.54 -9.11
CA SER A 95 -10.78 -1.78 -10.37
C SER A 95 -11.61 -0.52 -10.28
N VAL A 96 -12.76 -0.55 -9.59
CA VAL A 96 -13.55 0.67 -9.39
C VAL A 96 -12.78 1.67 -8.54
N ILE A 97 -12.22 1.22 -7.41
CA ILE A 97 -11.50 2.11 -6.50
C ILE A 97 -10.25 2.70 -7.17
N GLY A 98 -9.48 1.90 -7.93
CA GLY A 98 -8.30 2.37 -8.66
C GLY A 98 -8.63 3.39 -9.75
N ALA A 99 -9.74 3.19 -10.47
CA ALA A 99 -10.23 4.16 -11.46
C ALA A 99 -10.68 5.47 -10.81
N GLU A 100 -11.43 5.40 -9.70
CA GLU A 100 -11.86 6.57 -8.93
C GLU A 100 -10.66 7.31 -8.33
N ALA A 101 -9.67 6.60 -7.79
CA ALA A 101 -8.44 7.17 -7.28
C ALA A 101 -7.72 8.01 -8.34
N ARG A 102 -7.59 7.48 -9.56
CA ARG A 102 -7.00 8.21 -10.68
C ARG A 102 -7.85 9.41 -11.10
N ALA A 103 -9.17 9.26 -11.15
CA ALA A 103 -10.07 10.35 -11.49
C ALA A 103 -10.01 11.50 -10.48
N LEU A 104 -10.09 11.20 -9.18
CA LEU A 104 -10.02 12.20 -8.11
C LEU A 104 -8.66 12.91 -8.07
N ALA A 105 -7.57 12.23 -8.38
CA ALA A 105 -6.26 12.85 -8.51
C ALA A 105 -6.19 13.81 -9.72
N ASN A 106 -6.82 13.46 -10.85
CA ASN A 106 -6.89 14.36 -12.02
C ASN A 106 -7.73 15.62 -11.73
N GLU A 107 -8.76 15.50 -10.89
CA GLU A 107 -9.58 16.63 -10.41
C GLU A 107 -8.91 17.42 -9.25
N GLY A 108 -7.72 17.01 -8.81
CA GLY A 108 -6.99 17.65 -7.72
C GLY A 108 -7.60 17.46 -6.32
N VAL A 109 -8.54 16.51 -6.17
CA VAL A 109 -9.17 16.19 -4.88
C VAL A 109 -8.20 15.43 -3.97
N THR A 110 -7.47 14.47 -4.53
CA THR A 110 -6.37 13.80 -3.84
C THR A 110 -5.04 14.36 -4.34
N ASN A 111 -4.14 14.68 -3.41
CA ASN A 111 -2.81 15.17 -3.76
C ASN A 111 -1.81 14.02 -3.90
N GLY A 112 -2.07 13.03 -4.74
CA GLY A 112 -1.20 11.88 -4.89
C GLY A 112 -1.85 10.70 -5.61
N PHE A 113 -1.06 9.67 -5.85
CA PHE A 113 -1.45 8.46 -6.58
C PHE A 113 -1.18 7.18 -5.79
N THR A 114 -0.82 7.28 -4.51
CA THR A 114 -0.40 6.16 -3.67
C THR A 114 -1.39 5.96 -2.53
N PHE A 115 -1.81 4.71 -2.34
CA PHE A 115 -2.86 4.38 -1.38
C PHE A 115 -2.41 3.21 -0.51
N TRP A 116 -2.46 3.42 0.80
CA TRP A 116 -2.02 2.45 1.80
C TRP A 116 -3.08 1.38 2.02
N SER A 117 -3.33 0.60 0.98
CA SER A 117 -4.34 -0.45 0.90
C SER A 117 -3.88 -1.52 -0.09
N PRO A 118 -4.28 -2.80 0.09
CA PRO A 118 -5.21 -3.32 1.11
C PRO A 118 -4.53 -3.69 2.44
N ASN A 119 -5.32 -3.88 3.50
CA ASN A 119 -4.86 -4.51 4.73
C ASN A 119 -4.97 -6.04 4.59
N LEU A 120 -3.84 -6.75 4.58
CA LEU A 120 -3.77 -8.21 4.32
C LEU A 120 -3.38 -9.02 5.55
N ASN A 121 -3.28 -8.38 6.71
CA ASN A 121 -2.96 -9.05 7.96
C ASN A 121 -4.01 -10.13 8.29
N ILE A 122 -3.59 -11.14 9.04
CA ILE A 122 -4.46 -12.23 9.48
C ILE A 122 -5.25 -11.77 10.71
N LEU A 123 -6.58 -11.92 10.67
CA LEU A 123 -7.46 -11.78 11.84
C LEU A 123 -7.24 -12.95 12.80
N ARG A 124 -6.09 -12.98 13.48
CA ARG A 124 -5.70 -14.10 14.34
C ARG A 124 -6.41 -14.08 15.68
N ASP A 125 -6.59 -12.89 16.24
CA ASP A 125 -7.31 -12.66 17.49
C ASP A 125 -8.62 -11.94 17.16
N PRO A 126 -9.80 -12.54 17.44
CA PRO A 126 -11.09 -11.94 17.09
C PRO A 126 -11.38 -10.63 17.84
N ARG A 127 -10.57 -10.28 18.84
CA ARG A 127 -10.67 -9.02 19.59
C ARG A 127 -9.91 -7.87 18.92
N TRP A 128 -9.14 -8.15 17.85
CA TRP A 128 -8.37 -7.12 17.18
C TRP A 128 -9.30 -6.07 16.53
N GLY A 129 -9.23 -4.82 17.03
CA GLY A 129 -10.13 -3.74 16.61
C GLY A 129 -10.06 -3.36 15.12
N ARG A 130 -8.97 -3.73 14.43
CA ARG A 130 -8.79 -3.52 12.98
C ARG A 130 -9.05 -4.78 12.16
N GLY A 131 -9.52 -5.87 12.78
CA GLY A 131 -9.87 -7.11 12.09
C GLY A 131 -10.88 -6.93 10.96
N GLN A 132 -11.81 -5.98 11.12
CA GLN A 132 -12.79 -5.58 10.10
C GLN A 132 -12.15 -5.08 8.79
N GLU A 133 -10.91 -4.59 8.84
CA GLU A 133 -10.16 -4.11 7.68
C GLU A 133 -9.53 -5.24 6.87
N THR A 134 -9.53 -6.47 7.38
CA THR A 134 -8.85 -7.61 6.77
C THR A 134 -9.83 -8.52 6.02
N PRO A 135 -9.35 -9.36 5.08
CA PRO A 135 -10.18 -10.37 4.44
C PRO A 135 -10.52 -11.58 5.34
N GLY A 136 -10.10 -11.58 6.61
CA GLY A 136 -10.39 -12.62 7.59
C GLY A 136 -9.15 -13.30 8.17
N GLU A 137 -9.35 -14.51 8.69
CA GLU A 137 -8.33 -15.29 9.42
C GLU A 137 -7.57 -16.31 8.55
N ASP A 138 -7.99 -16.52 7.31
CA ASP A 138 -7.44 -17.56 6.43
C ASP A 138 -6.35 -17.00 5.49
N PRO A 139 -5.10 -17.50 5.56
CA PRO A 139 -4.00 -17.00 4.72
C PRO A 139 -4.25 -17.15 3.21
N LEU A 140 -4.98 -18.19 2.79
CA LEU A 140 -5.27 -18.42 1.37
C LEU A 140 -6.27 -17.40 0.84
N LEU A 141 -7.38 -17.16 1.56
CA LEU A 141 -8.38 -16.15 1.22
C LEU A 141 -7.76 -14.75 1.22
N ASN A 142 -6.98 -14.41 2.24
CA ASN A 142 -6.30 -13.11 2.33
C ASN A 142 -5.32 -12.90 1.17
N GLY A 143 -4.59 -13.95 0.76
CA GLY A 143 -3.73 -13.90 -0.42
C GLY A 143 -4.49 -13.73 -1.73
N LYS A 144 -5.61 -14.45 -1.90
CA LYS A 144 -6.47 -14.27 -3.09
C LYS A 144 -7.12 -12.90 -3.14
N TYR A 145 -7.50 -12.35 -1.99
CA TYR A 145 -7.97 -10.97 -1.89
C TYR A 145 -6.87 -9.99 -2.28
N GLY A 146 -5.68 -10.11 -1.70
CA GLY A 146 -4.54 -9.24 -2.00
C GLY A 146 -4.12 -9.25 -3.46
N GLU A 147 -3.95 -10.44 -4.05
CA GLU A 147 -3.64 -10.61 -5.48
C GLU A 147 -4.66 -9.88 -6.35
N ASN A 148 -5.96 -10.16 -6.17
CA ASN A 148 -7.00 -9.65 -7.05
C ASN A 148 -7.30 -8.16 -6.83
N PHE A 149 -7.29 -7.70 -5.57
CA PHE A 149 -7.46 -6.29 -5.26
C PHE A 149 -6.34 -5.46 -5.90
N VAL A 150 -5.06 -5.86 -5.74
CA VAL A 150 -3.91 -5.14 -6.30
C VAL A 150 -3.98 -5.11 -7.83
N LEU A 151 -4.24 -6.25 -8.49
CA LEU A 151 -4.38 -6.30 -9.95
C LEU A 151 -5.47 -5.37 -10.47
N GLY A 152 -6.62 -5.33 -9.79
CA GLY A 152 -7.71 -4.42 -10.15
C GLY A 152 -7.36 -2.96 -9.88
N PHE A 153 -6.77 -2.67 -8.73
CA PHE A 153 -6.47 -1.32 -8.27
C PHE A 153 -5.42 -0.62 -9.11
N GLU A 154 -4.31 -1.31 -9.42
CA GLU A 154 -3.23 -0.73 -10.20
C GLU A 154 -3.53 -0.71 -11.70
N HIS A 155 -4.30 -1.68 -12.20
CA HIS A 155 -4.67 -1.84 -13.61
C HIS A 155 -6.20 -2.04 -13.79
N PRO A 156 -7.01 -1.00 -13.53
CA PRO A 156 -8.47 -1.09 -13.57
C PRO A 156 -9.03 -1.38 -14.97
N ASP A 157 -8.27 -1.05 -16.02
CA ASP A 157 -8.58 -1.34 -17.42
C ASP A 157 -8.10 -2.74 -17.88
N GLY A 158 -7.51 -3.52 -16.98
CA GLY A 158 -6.92 -4.82 -17.29
C GLY A 158 -5.60 -4.74 -18.06
N SER A 159 -4.99 -3.55 -18.14
CA SER A 159 -3.65 -3.40 -18.69
C SER A 159 -2.61 -4.16 -17.88
N SER A 160 -1.42 -4.31 -18.46
CA SER A 160 -0.24 -4.82 -17.76
C SER A 160 0.97 -4.00 -18.18
N GLY A 161 1.94 -3.86 -17.27
CA GLY A 161 3.18 -3.13 -17.51
C GLY A 161 3.40 -2.00 -16.51
N ASP A 162 4.34 -1.11 -16.80
CA ASP A 162 4.84 -0.12 -15.83
C ASP A 162 3.87 1.02 -15.51
N ALA A 163 2.86 1.24 -16.35
CA ALA A 163 1.90 2.33 -16.20
C ALA A 163 0.72 1.87 -15.34
N ILE A 164 0.61 2.44 -14.14
CA ILE A 164 -0.45 2.14 -13.18
C ILE A 164 -1.43 3.32 -13.04
N ALA A 165 -2.70 3.02 -12.76
CA ALA A 165 -3.74 4.01 -12.47
C ALA A 165 -3.55 4.65 -11.08
N ALA A 166 -3.23 3.83 -10.09
CA ALA A 166 -2.87 4.22 -8.74
C ALA A 166 -1.97 3.13 -8.14
N SER A 167 -1.16 3.47 -7.15
CA SER A 167 -0.26 2.56 -6.45
C SER A 167 -0.96 1.94 -5.25
N ALA A 168 -1.04 0.61 -5.23
CA ALA A 168 -1.46 -0.17 -4.07
C ALA A 168 -0.26 -0.41 -3.15
N CYS A 169 -0.53 -0.49 -1.85
CA CYS A 169 0.48 -0.69 -0.83
C CYS A 169 -0.10 -1.63 0.24
N PRO A 170 0.08 -2.97 0.07
CA PRO A 170 -0.31 -3.95 1.05
C PRO A 170 0.29 -3.65 2.42
N LYS A 171 -0.55 -3.73 3.45
CA LYS A 171 -0.18 -3.43 4.84
C LYS A 171 -0.72 -4.46 5.82
N HIS A 172 -0.14 -4.62 7.01
CA HIS A 172 1.09 -4.02 7.53
C HIS A 172 2.13 -5.15 7.65
N PHE A 173 3.22 -5.04 6.91
CA PHE A 173 4.25 -6.07 6.78
C PHE A 173 5.22 -5.99 7.97
N PHE A 174 5.22 -6.92 8.92
CA PHE A 174 4.41 -8.13 8.95
C PHE A 174 4.07 -8.57 10.37
N ALA A 175 3.21 -9.60 10.47
CA ALA A 175 2.71 -10.17 11.71
C ALA A 175 2.00 -9.17 12.66
N TYR A 176 1.49 -8.06 12.12
CA TYR A 176 0.70 -7.09 12.87
C TYR A 176 -0.77 -7.51 12.95
N ASN A 177 -1.28 -7.77 14.16
CA ASN A 177 -2.67 -8.19 14.37
C ASN A 177 -3.24 -7.86 15.76
N LEU A 178 -2.66 -6.90 16.48
CA LEU A 178 -3.11 -6.44 17.79
C LEU A 178 -2.92 -4.92 17.92
N GLU A 179 -3.95 -4.21 18.39
CA GLU A 179 -3.85 -2.78 18.70
C GLU A 179 -3.32 -2.55 20.12
N ASN A 180 -4.01 -3.16 21.08
CA ASN A 180 -3.75 -3.06 22.50
C ASN A 180 -3.52 -4.45 23.07
N CYS A 181 -2.45 -4.61 23.84
CA CYS A 181 -2.20 -5.85 24.55
C CYS A 181 -2.88 -5.73 25.90
N PHE A 182 -3.79 -6.65 26.23
CA PHE A 182 -4.69 -6.64 27.40
C PHE A 182 -4.06 -6.16 28.73
N LYS A 183 -2.74 -6.34 28.91
CA LYS A 183 -1.99 -5.98 30.13
C LYS A 183 -1.04 -4.79 29.98
N VAL A 184 -0.80 -4.27 28.78
CA VAL A 184 0.08 -3.11 28.53
C VAL A 184 -0.82 -1.90 28.27
N LYS A 185 -0.75 -0.93 29.18
CA LYS A 185 -1.48 0.33 29.06
C LYS A 185 -0.79 1.20 28.02
N ASP A 186 -1.54 1.59 27.00
CA ASP A 186 -1.20 2.50 25.90
C ASP A 186 -0.03 2.04 24.99
N ASN A 187 -0.18 2.27 23.67
CA ASN A 187 0.86 2.09 22.65
C ASN A 187 1.42 0.66 22.45
N CYS A 188 0.65 -0.40 22.74
CA CYS A 188 1.19 -1.76 22.54
C CYS A 188 1.64 -1.99 21.10
N ARG A 189 0.82 -1.67 20.08
CA ARG A 189 1.24 -1.84 18.68
C ARG A 189 2.58 -1.19 18.33
N HIS A 190 2.93 -0.06 18.96
CA HIS A 190 4.17 0.70 18.71
C HIS A 190 5.40 0.08 19.38
N THR A 191 5.21 -0.87 20.30
CA THR A 191 6.28 -1.43 21.13
C THR A 191 6.26 -2.96 21.22
N PHE A 192 5.23 -3.59 20.67
CA PHE A 192 5.02 -5.02 20.79
C PHE A 192 6.04 -5.79 19.97
N ASP A 193 6.58 -6.86 20.56
CA ASP A 193 7.36 -7.85 19.85
C ASP A 193 6.52 -9.12 19.69
N MET A 194 6.25 -9.49 18.44
CA MET A 194 5.75 -10.80 18.08
C MET A 194 6.88 -11.81 18.23
N ALA A 195 7.21 -12.12 19.49
CA ALA A 195 8.32 -12.96 19.87
C ALA A 195 7.99 -14.46 19.71
N ASN A 196 9.03 -15.25 19.52
CA ASN A 196 8.96 -16.72 19.39
C ASN A 196 8.11 -17.21 18.21
N LEU A 197 7.95 -16.40 17.16
CA LEU A 197 7.36 -16.88 15.92
C LEU A 197 8.38 -17.76 15.19
N SER A 198 8.04 -19.02 14.98
CA SER A 198 8.85 -19.92 14.17
C SER A 198 8.79 -19.52 12.69
N GLN A 199 9.83 -19.91 11.93
CA GLN A 199 9.84 -19.71 10.48
C GLN A 199 8.63 -20.39 9.81
N GLY A 200 8.25 -21.58 10.28
CA GLY A 200 7.08 -22.30 9.76
C GLY A 200 5.77 -21.57 10.00
N GLU A 201 5.58 -20.93 11.16
CA GLU A 201 4.39 -20.11 11.42
C GLU A 201 4.35 -18.85 10.56
N LEU A 202 5.49 -18.20 10.35
CA LEU A 202 5.59 -17.06 9.44
C LEU A 202 5.18 -17.47 8.02
N GLU A 203 5.77 -18.53 7.50
CA GLU A 203 5.52 -19.02 6.13
C GLU A 203 4.12 -19.58 5.94
N ALA A 204 3.54 -20.24 6.95
CA ALA A 204 2.21 -20.83 6.83
C ALA A 204 1.07 -19.82 7.05
N THR A 205 1.30 -18.75 7.81
CA THR A 205 0.21 -17.85 8.27
C THR A 205 0.39 -16.41 7.84
N TYR A 206 1.51 -15.77 8.15
CA TYR A 206 1.63 -14.31 8.08
C TYR A 206 2.16 -13.79 6.75
N LEU A 207 3.01 -14.56 6.08
CA LEU A 207 3.68 -14.18 4.84
C LEU A 207 2.86 -14.44 3.55
N PRO A 208 2.03 -15.51 3.44
CA PRO A 208 1.37 -15.85 2.17
C PRO A 208 0.54 -14.71 1.54
N PRO A 209 -0.19 -13.87 2.30
CA PRO A 209 -0.94 -12.79 1.69
C PRO A 209 -0.06 -11.73 1.01
N PHE A 210 1.07 -11.38 1.64
CA PHE A 210 2.02 -10.40 1.10
C PHE A 210 2.81 -10.99 -0.07
N GLU A 211 3.22 -12.25 0.03
CA GLU A 211 3.85 -12.98 -1.07
C GLU A 211 2.95 -12.95 -2.32
N GLN A 212 1.66 -13.27 -2.19
CA GLN A 212 0.74 -13.25 -3.32
C GLN A 212 0.49 -11.85 -3.87
N ALA A 213 0.34 -10.84 -3.01
CA ALA A 213 0.15 -9.45 -3.44
C ALA A 213 1.38 -8.89 -4.20
N ILE A 214 2.59 -9.33 -3.85
CA ILE A 214 3.83 -8.91 -4.52
C ILE A 214 4.08 -9.75 -5.77
N SER A 215 4.18 -11.08 -5.63
CA SER A 215 4.64 -11.96 -6.70
C SER A 215 3.63 -12.09 -7.84
N SER A 216 2.34 -12.23 -7.51
CA SER A 216 1.23 -12.35 -8.47
C SER A 216 0.51 -11.03 -8.69
N GLY A 217 0.24 -10.28 -7.61
CA GLY A 217 -0.45 -9.01 -7.67
C GLY A 217 0.38 -7.87 -8.23
N LYS A 218 1.73 -7.97 -8.18
CA LYS A 218 2.68 -6.94 -8.63
C LYS A 218 2.54 -5.60 -7.92
N ALA A 219 2.17 -5.62 -6.64
CA ALA A 219 2.02 -4.41 -5.83
C ALA A 219 3.23 -3.47 -5.95
N SER A 220 2.96 -2.18 -6.15
CA SER A 220 3.99 -1.14 -6.33
C SER A 220 4.47 -0.50 -5.02
N GLY A 221 3.78 -0.73 -3.91
CA GLY A 221 4.16 -0.32 -2.57
C GLY A 221 4.10 -1.47 -1.57
N LEU A 222 4.73 -1.30 -0.41
CA LEU A 222 4.64 -2.20 0.75
C LEU A 222 4.78 -1.37 2.03
N MET A 223 3.88 -1.54 3.00
CA MET A 223 3.97 -0.82 4.27
C MET A 223 4.55 -1.72 5.34
N CYS A 224 5.67 -1.32 5.97
CA CYS A 224 6.18 -2.02 7.14
C CYS A 224 5.40 -1.63 8.41
N SER A 225 5.17 -2.60 9.31
CA SER A 225 4.36 -2.41 10.52
C SER A 225 5.13 -1.76 11.67
N TYR A 226 4.38 -1.33 12.70
CA TYR A 226 4.94 -0.81 13.95
C TYR A 226 5.71 -1.83 14.78
N ASN A 227 5.20 -3.06 14.86
CA ASN A 227 5.70 -4.06 15.81
C ASN A 227 7.08 -4.60 15.40
N ALA A 228 7.78 -5.16 16.39
CA ALA A 228 8.88 -6.06 16.14
C ALA A 228 8.40 -7.49 15.88
N VAL A 229 9.23 -8.26 15.17
CA VAL A 229 9.08 -9.71 15.02
C VAL A 229 10.40 -10.35 15.43
N ASN A 230 10.34 -11.26 16.40
CA ASN A 230 11.52 -11.91 16.99
C ASN A 230 12.63 -10.89 17.34
N GLY A 231 12.25 -9.80 18.00
CA GLY A 231 13.15 -8.77 18.50
C GLY A 231 13.60 -7.71 17.49
N THR A 232 13.17 -7.79 16.22
CA THR A 232 13.55 -6.80 15.18
C THR A 232 12.34 -5.99 14.72
N PRO A 233 12.33 -4.65 14.88
CA PRO A 233 11.27 -3.77 14.35
C PRO A 233 11.03 -4.01 12.85
N SER A 234 9.78 -4.11 12.41
CA SER A 234 9.48 -4.54 11.05
C SER A 234 10.04 -3.60 9.97
N CYS A 235 10.04 -2.28 10.21
CA CYS A 235 10.66 -1.31 9.31
C CYS A 235 12.20 -1.34 9.28
N ALA A 236 12.84 -1.98 10.26
CA ALA A 236 14.28 -2.22 10.30
C ALA A 236 14.64 -3.70 9.99
N ASN A 237 13.67 -4.52 9.57
CA ASN A 237 13.84 -5.95 9.39
C ASN A 237 14.35 -6.27 7.98
N ALA A 238 15.67 -6.28 7.81
CA ALA A 238 16.32 -6.57 6.52
C ALA A 238 15.98 -7.98 5.99
N TRP A 239 15.72 -8.95 6.86
CA TRP A 239 15.29 -10.27 6.41
C TRP A 239 13.90 -10.21 5.74
N GLY A 240 12.94 -9.50 6.35
CA GLY A 240 11.62 -9.31 5.76
C GLY A 240 11.66 -8.49 4.46
N ILE A 241 12.36 -7.36 4.47
CA ILE A 241 12.34 -6.41 3.34
C ILE A 241 13.28 -6.86 2.22
N GLU A 242 14.56 -7.06 2.51
CA GLU A 242 15.58 -7.32 1.49
C GLU A 242 15.59 -8.80 1.09
N THR A 243 15.60 -9.72 2.06
CA THR A 243 15.71 -11.16 1.74
C THR A 243 14.39 -11.72 1.19
N LEU A 244 13.24 -11.44 1.84
CA LEU A 244 11.96 -11.96 1.38
C LEU A 244 11.32 -11.11 0.29
N ALA A 245 10.91 -9.88 0.60
CA ALA A 245 10.12 -9.08 -0.34
C ALA A 245 10.89 -8.80 -1.63
N ARG A 246 12.11 -8.25 -1.55
CA ARG A 246 12.94 -7.98 -2.74
C ARG A 246 13.55 -9.25 -3.32
N GLY A 247 14.26 -10.02 -2.50
CA GLY A 247 15.05 -11.17 -2.97
C GLY A 247 14.21 -12.36 -3.44
N LYS A 248 13.24 -12.81 -2.63
CA LYS A 248 12.46 -14.02 -2.92
C LYS A 248 11.20 -13.74 -3.74
N TRP A 249 10.48 -12.66 -3.46
CA TRP A 249 9.19 -12.36 -4.09
C TRP A 249 9.29 -11.40 -5.28
N GLY A 250 10.46 -10.79 -5.49
CA GLY A 250 10.72 -9.90 -6.63
C GLY A 250 10.06 -8.52 -6.50
N PHE A 251 9.96 -7.98 -5.27
CA PHE A 251 9.41 -6.65 -5.04
C PHE A 251 10.36 -5.54 -5.53
N GLU A 252 9.91 -4.78 -6.52
CA GLU A 252 10.65 -3.64 -7.10
C GLU A 252 10.09 -2.27 -6.66
N GLY A 253 9.02 -2.28 -5.86
CA GLY A 253 8.33 -1.08 -5.38
C GLY A 253 9.03 -0.35 -4.23
N TYR A 254 8.33 0.65 -3.70
CA TYR A 254 8.78 1.42 -2.53
C TYR A 254 8.27 0.78 -1.24
N VAL A 255 9.06 0.90 -0.17
CA VAL A 255 8.61 0.57 1.19
C VAL A 255 8.30 1.88 1.91
N THR A 256 7.14 1.95 2.56
CA THR A 256 6.80 3.04 3.48
C THR A 256 6.71 2.50 4.90
N SER A 257 7.00 3.34 5.89
CA SER A 257 6.61 3.04 7.26
C SER A 257 5.10 3.20 7.43
N ASP A 258 4.52 2.47 8.37
CA ASP A 258 3.30 2.95 9.03
C ASP A 258 3.59 4.33 9.67
N CYS A 259 2.56 5.11 9.97
CA CYS A 259 2.68 6.51 10.41
C CYS A 259 3.58 6.63 11.66
N HIS A 260 4.83 7.06 11.45
CA HIS A 260 5.84 7.19 12.50
C HIS A 260 6.28 5.85 13.14
N ALA A 261 6.42 4.79 12.35
CA ALA A 261 7.03 3.55 12.83
C ALA A 261 8.58 3.58 12.87
N VAL A 262 9.21 4.52 12.18
CA VAL A 262 10.68 4.77 12.18
C VAL A 262 11.09 5.57 13.41
#